data_AF-A0A674P1W2-F1
#
_entry.id   AF-A0A674P1W2-F1
#
_cell.length_a   1.000
_cell.length_b   1.000
_cell.length_c   1.000
_cell.angle_alpha   90.00
_cell.angle_beta   90.00
_cell.angle_gamma   90.00
#
_symmetry.space_group_name_H-M   'P 1'
#
loop_
_entity.id
_entity.type
_entity.pdbx_description
1 polymer ?
#
loop_
_entity_poly.entity_id
_entity_poly.type
_entity_poly.pdbx_seq_one_letter_code
_entity_poly.pdbx_strand_id
1 'polypeptide(L)'
;MNGGQKKAKTVTSSKVSGARQYNESYLSFGFTFTGDATAPTPLCLICGEKLSNSAMVPSKLKRHLQTKHPFTINVEYFVRLKTTKVNERALKASYHVAELVAKSKKSHTVAGKGILPACKAIVNEMLGPVAAKEIAKVPLSDNTISRRIDEMSADIESVVLDKIRISNKFALQLDESTDISGHAQLLANVRFVDGDKIRENFLFCKALPGKTTGEEIFRVTSEYLEKGVLKWENCTSVCTDGAAAMVGRTKGFGSRVKEKNPDVLITHCFLHRKALVAKTLPADLVPVLDDVVHMANFVKSRPVKSRIFAALCEEMGAEHKALLFHTEVRWLSHMFLTNEGSDYAKLLACDEWCARLAYLADIFYHLNELNTRMQGRNENLLTSTDKINGFRSKVQLWQQHVESGNLEMFPLTNKWQDVNTAALGEIIVKHLKTPEEKMSFYFSSASTECLDWVRDPFSSASAVGKDMTLQEQEQLTELRQGRGLKLSFADLPLDSFWLAAAKEFPMLANKAILTLLPFSTTYLCEVSFSSLTAVKTKNRKTESCGGRASCVIPERSDT
;
A
#
# COMPACT_ATOMS: atom_id res chain seq x y z
N MET A 1 -30.11 72.21 62.87
CA MET A 1 -29.78 71.33 61.73
C MET A 1 -30.31 69.94 62.07
N ASN A 2 -31.58 69.67 61.76
CA ASN A 2 -32.01 68.78 60.65
C ASN A 2 -31.12 67.52 60.56
N GLY A 3 -31.56 66.30 60.89
CA GLY A 3 -32.91 65.75 61.00
C GLY A 3 -33.14 64.72 59.89
N GLY A 4 -33.26 63.44 60.29
CA GLY A 4 -34.15 62.47 59.62
C GLY A 4 -33.59 61.63 58.48
N GLN A 5 -33.14 60.41 58.82
CA GLN A 5 -33.02 59.28 57.90
C GLN A 5 -34.39 58.98 57.24
N LYS A 6 -34.45 59.03 55.90
CA LYS A 6 -35.61 58.56 55.12
C LYS A 6 -35.50 57.06 54.84
N LYS A 7 -36.42 56.29 55.43
CA LYS A 7 -36.71 54.90 55.07
C LYS A 7 -37.16 54.81 53.60
N ALA A 8 -36.50 53.96 52.83
CA ALA A 8 -36.91 53.59 51.48
C ALA A 8 -38.18 52.70 51.53
N LYS A 9 -39.22 53.09 50.79
CA LYS A 9 -40.41 52.27 50.55
C LYS A 9 -40.08 51.22 49.49
N THR A 10 -40.12 49.95 49.88
CA THR A 10 -40.09 48.80 48.97
C THR A 10 -41.46 48.64 48.33
N VAL A 11 -41.57 48.87 47.02
CA VAL A 11 -42.74 48.50 46.22
C VAL A 11 -42.44 47.16 45.56
N THR A 12 -43.00 46.09 46.11
CA THR A 12 -42.99 44.75 45.51
C THR A 12 -44.04 44.68 44.41
N SER A 13 -43.64 44.86 43.14
CA SER A 13 -44.46 44.41 42.01
C SER A 13 -44.13 42.96 41.71
N SER A 14 -44.96 42.03 42.18
CA SER A 14 -44.93 40.62 41.80
C SER A 14 -45.36 40.46 40.34
N LYS A 15 -44.42 40.55 39.38
CA LYS A 15 -44.63 40.04 38.03
C LYS A 15 -44.37 38.53 38.05
N VAL A 16 -45.44 37.75 38.05
CA VAL A 16 -45.40 36.33 37.68
C VAL A 16 -44.91 36.25 36.24
N SER A 17 -43.62 35.99 36.02
CA SER A 17 -43.10 35.74 34.67
C SER A 17 -43.39 34.29 34.29
N GLY A 18 -44.55 34.05 33.66
CA GLY A 18 -44.80 32.78 33.00
C GLY A 18 -43.70 32.48 31.97
N ALA A 19 -43.15 31.27 31.99
CA ALA A 19 -42.16 30.84 31.02
C ALA A 19 -42.76 30.91 29.60
N ARG A 20 -42.03 31.49 28.66
CA ARG A 20 -42.45 31.60 27.26
C ARG A 20 -42.43 30.23 26.60
N GLN A 21 -43.47 29.92 25.84
CA GLN A 21 -43.61 28.68 25.11
C GLN A 21 -43.01 28.78 23.70
N TYR A 22 -42.52 27.64 23.19
CA TYR A 22 -41.96 27.56 21.84
C TYR A 22 -43.08 27.64 20.79
N ASN A 23 -42.85 28.40 19.72
CA ASN A 23 -43.73 28.48 18.56
C ASN A 23 -43.00 27.95 17.32
N GLU A 24 -43.65 27.14 16.49
CA GLU A 24 -43.04 26.54 15.31
C GLU A 24 -42.50 27.58 14.30
N SER A 25 -43.10 28.78 14.26
CA SER A 25 -42.59 29.88 13.43
C SER A 25 -41.15 30.26 13.77
N TYR A 26 -40.64 29.92 14.96
CA TYR A 26 -39.26 30.17 15.36
C TYR A 26 -38.23 29.36 14.57
N LEU A 27 -38.65 28.31 13.89
CA LEU A 27 -37.81 27.58 12.94
C LEU A 27 -37.38 28.47 11.77
N SER A 28 -38.24 29.39 11.32
CA SER A 28 -37.89 30.36 10.26
C SER A 28 -36.79 31.34 10.68
N PHE A 29 -36.56 31.49 11.98
CA PHE A 29 -35.46 32.27 12.55
C PHE A 29 -34.24 31.40 12.90
N GLY A 30 -34.26 30.11 12.57
CA GLY A 30 -33.16 29.17 12.81
C GLY A 30 -33.10 28.60 14.24
N PHE A 31 -34.21 28.61 14.98
CA PHE A 31 -34.24 28.14 16.37
C PHE A 31 -35.17 26.93 16.57
N THR A 32 -34.67 25.95 17.32
CA THR A 32 -35.47 24.90 17.97
C THR A 32 -35.52 25.15 19.49
N PHE A 33 -36.12 24.27 20.27
CA PHE A 33 -36.06 24.34 21.73
C PHE A 33 -35.43 23.10 22.36
N THR A 34 -34.95 23.26 23.59
CA THR A 34 -34.48 22.21 24.50
C THR A 34 -35.00 22.43 25.92
N GLY A 35 -35.14 21.38 26.73
CA GLY A 35 -35.70 21.45 28.09
C GLY A 35 -37.16 21.01 28.16
N ASP A 36 -37.78 21.14 29.34
CA ASP A 36 -39.15 20.70 29.58
C ASP A 36 -40.19 21.53 28.80
N ALA A 37 -41.29 20.88 28.41
CA ALA A 37 -42.40 21.51 27.67
C ALA A 37 -43.02 22.68 28.45
N THR A 38 -42.86 22.73 29.76
CA THR A 38 -43.35 23.82 30.62
C THR A 38 -42.39 25.01 30.70
N ALA A 39 -41.11 24.84 30.32
CA ALA A 39 -40.08 25.89 30.35
C ALA A 39 -39.03 25.71 29.23
N PRO A 40 -39.40 25.82 27.94
CA PRO A 40 -38.49 25.57 26.84
C PRO A 40 -37.40 26.65 26.73
N THR A 41 -36.17 26.25 26.42
CA THR A 41 -35.06 27.17 26.11
C THR A 41 -34.76 27.14 24.61
N PRO A 42 -34.67 28.30 23.93
CA PRO A 42 -34.39 28.33 22.51
C PRO A 42 -32.93 27.97 22.23
N LEU A 43 -32.72 27.09 21.26
CA LEU A 43 -31.44 26.58 20.79
C LEU A 43 -31.22 27.00 19.33
N CYS A 44 -30.13 27.69 19.03
CA CYS A 44 -29.76 28.05 17.66
C CYS A 44 -29.31 26.80 16.88
N LEU A 45 -29.89 26.57 15.69
CA LEU A 45 -29.59 25.40 14.85
C LEU A 45 -28.26 25.50 14.10
N ILE A 46 -27.65 26.70 14.00
CA ILE A 46 -26.37 26.92 13.29
C ILE A 46 -25.20 26.75 14.25
N CYS A 47 -25.20 27.46 15.38
CA CYS A 47 -24.08 27.47 16.33
C CYS A 47 -24.28 26.59 17.57
N GLY A 48 -25.49 26.07 17.81
CA GLY A 48 -25.79 25.28 19.00
C GLY A 48 -25.87 26.09 20.31
N GLU A 49 -25.89 27.43 20.24
CA GLU A 49 -25.98 28.29 21.43
C GLU A 49 -27.39 28.22 22.05
N LYS A 50 -27.46 27.98 23.36
CA LYS A 50 -28.69 28.03 24.16
C LYS A 50 -28.91 29.45 24.67
N LEU A 51 -30.04 30.05 24.34
CA LEU A 51 -30.41 31.35 24.90
C LEU A 51 -31.38 31.17 26.08
N SER A 52 -31.52 32.20 26.89
CA SER A 52 -32.49 32.20 27.99
C SER A 52 -33.93 32.16 27.46
N ASN A 53 -34.87 31.63 28.26
CA ASN A 53 -36.29 31.63 27.90
C ASN A 53 -36.83 33.05 27.59
N SER A 54 -36.31 34.09 28.27
CA SER A 54 -36.66 35.49 28.02
C SER A 54 -36.13 36.05 26.69
N ALA A 55 -35.25 35.31 26.00
CA ALA A 55 -34.79 35.60 24.66
C ALA A 55 -35.71 35.02 23.56
N MET A 56 -36.72 34.21 23.93
CA MET A 56 -37.70 33.61 23.02
C MET A 56 -38.73 34.64 22.53
N VAL A 57 -38.23 35.62 21.76
CA VAL A 57 -38.97 36.72 21.14
C VAL A 57 -38.45 36.87 19.71
N PRO A 58 -39.30 36.93 18.68
CA PRO A 58 -38.87 36.99 17.27
C PRO A 58 -37.79 38.03 16.98
N SER A 59 -37.91 39.23 17.54
CA SER A 59 -36.92 40.31 17.36
C SER A 59 -35.53 39.97 17.94
N LYS A 60 -35.48 39.26 19.08
CA LYS A 60 -34.21 38.84 19.71
C LYS A 60 -33.58 37.65 18.99
N LEU A 61 -34.38 36.68 18.55
CA LEU A 61 -33.92 35.54 17.75
C LEU A 61 -33.40 35.99 16.38
N LYS A 62 -34.15 36.86 15.69
CA LYS A 62 -33.72 37.46 14.42
C LYS A 62 -32.44 38.27 14.58
N ARG A 63 -32.30 39.03 15.67
CA ARG A 63 -31.07 39.76 15.98
C ARG A 63 -29.88 38.82 16.19
N HIS A 64 -30.03 37.72 16.93
CA HIS A 64 -28.96 36.73 17.08
C HIS A 64 -28.53 36.17 15.72
N LEU A 65 -29.48 35.81 14.86
CA LEU A 65 -29.18 35.30 13.53
C LEU A 65 -28.42 36.36 12.70
N GLN A 66 -28.88 37.60 12.68
CA GLN A 66 -28.23 38.68 11.93
C GLN A 66 -26.83 39.04 12.44
N THR A 67 -26.60 38.98 13.75
CA THR A 67 -25.31 39.38 14.34
C THR A 67 -24.27 38.28 14.36
N LYS A 68 -24.69 37.01 14.53
CA LYS A 68 -23.78 35.85 14.60
C LYS A 68 -23.67 35.09 13.27
N HIS A 69 -24.67 35.22 12.39
CA HIS A 69 -24.80 34.46 11.14
C HIS A 69 -25.24 35.37 9.98
N PRO A 70 -24.37 36.27 9.48
CA PRO A 70 -24.72 37.31 8.51
C PRO A 70 -25.07 36.82 7.09
N PHE A 71 -25.02 35.51 6.83
CA PHE A 71 -25.31 34.93 5.51
C PHE A 71 -26.82 34.69 5.31
N THR A 72 -27.31 34.83 4.07
CA THR A 72 -28.73 34.57 3.75
C THR A 72 -29.02 33.07 3.78
N ILE A 73 -29.83 32.63 4.75
CA ILE A 73 -30.17 31.23 4.96
C ILE A 73 -31.68 31.04 4.81
N ASN A 74 -32.09 30.10 3.95
CA ASN A 74 -33.50 29.78 3.71
C ASN A 74 -34.07 28.84 4.79
N VAL A 75 -35.39 28.88 5.01
CA VAL A 75 -36.15 28.00 5.91
C VAL A 75 -35.91 26.52 5.62
N GLU A 76 -35.76 26.12 4.35
CA GLU A 76 -35.43 24.73 3.96
C GLU A 76 -34.10 24.24 4.55
N TYR A 77 -33.12 25.12 4.71
CA TYR A 77 -31.83 24.79 5.34
C TYR A 77 -32.00 24.50 6.83
N PHE A 78 -32.85 25.27 7.53
CA PHE A 78 -33.16 25.04 8.94
C PHE A 78 -34.00 23.78 9.17
N VAL A 79 -34.93 23.48 8.26
CA VAL A 79 -35.68 22.22 8.26
C VAL A 79 -34.72 21.03 8.12
N ARG A 80 -33.76 21.10 7.17
CA ARG A 80 -32.68 20.09 7.06
C ARG A 80 -31.90 19.97 8.37
N LEU A 81 -31.41 21.07 8.94
CA LEU A 81 -30.65 21.07 10.20
C LEU A 81 -31.41 20.45 11.38
N LYS A 82 -32.70 20.77 11.53
CA LYS A 82 -33.57 20.19 12.57
C LYS A 82 -33.74 18.68 12.39
N THR A 83 -33.83 18.21 11.14
CA THR A 83 -33.94 16.77 10.81
C THR A 83 -32.61 16.01 10.85
N THR A 84 -31.46 16.69 10.85
CA THR A 84 -30.12 16.06 10.77
C THR A 84 -29.50 15.66 12.11
N LYS A 85 -30.26 15.50 13.20
CA LYS A 85 -29.79 14.64 14.30
C LYS A 85 -29.85 13.18 13.83
N VAL A 86 -28.91 12.81 12.96
CA VAL A 86 -28.67 11.42 12.61
C VAL A 86 -28.35 10.71 13.92
N ASN A 87 -29.11 9.66 14.23
CA ASN A 87 -28.87 8.81 15.38
C ASN A 87 -27.40 8.39 15.38
N GLU A 88 -26.69 8.58 16.48
CA GLU A 88 -25.27 8.20 16.62
C GLU A 88 -25.01 6.76 16.18
N ARG A 89 -25.96 5.86 16.46
CA ARG A 89 -25.92 4.46 16.00
C ARG A 89 -25.98 4.33 14.48
N ALA A 90 -26.83 5.12 13.82
CA ALA A 90 -26.93 5.14 12.37
C ALA A 90 -25.68 5.76 11.72
N LEU A 91 -25.09 6.77 12.36
CA LEU A 91 -23.81 7.34 11.92
C LEU A 91 -22.69 6.29 12.01
N LYS A 92 -22.57 5.59 13.15
CA LYS A 92 -21.57 4.54 13.36
C LYS A 92 -21.76 3.37 12.40
N ALA A 93 -22.99 2.90 12.21
CA ALA A 93 -23.32 1.86 11.23
C ALA A 93 -22.89 2.24 9.81
N SER A 94 -23.07 3.50 9.42
CA SER A 94 -22.66 3.97 8.09
C SER A 94 -21.13 4.04 7.93
N TYR A 95 -20.36 4.35 8.99
CA TYR A 95 -18.89 4.23 8.93
C TYR A 95 -18.45 2.76 8.79
N HIS A 96 -19.09 1.83 9.51
CA HIS A 96 -18.78 0.40 9.37
C HIS A 96 -19.05 -0.10 7.94
N VAL A 97 -20.15 0.32 7.32
CA VAL A 97 -20.41 -0.03 5.92
C VAL A 97 -19.36 0.60 4.98
N ALA A 98 -19.00 1.86 5.20
CA ALA A 98 -17.95 2.52 4.41
C ALA A 98 -16.60 1.80 4.53
N GLU A 99 -16.22 1.38 5.73
CA GLU A 99 -15.01 0.61 6.02
C GLU A 99 -15.01 -0.73 5.28
N LEU A 100 -16.13 -1.48 5.33
CA LEU A 100 -16.27 -2.75 4.61
C LEU A 100 -16.19 -2.58 3.09
N VAL A 101 -16.79 -1.52 2.55
CA VAL A 101 -16.72 -1.20 1.12
C VAL A 101 -15.29 -0.87 0.70
N ALA A 102 -14.56 -0.10 1.50
CA ALA A 102 -13.16 0.21 1.25
C ALA A 102 -12.27 -1.03 1.34
N LYS A 103 -12.38 -1.82 2.42
CA LYS A 103 -11.62 -3.08 2.61
C LYS A 103 -11.87 -4.09 1.49
N SER A 104 -13.10 -4.17 0.98
CA SER A 104 -13.44 -5.05 -0.15
C SER A 104 -13.01 -4.50 -1.53
N LYS A 105 -12.39 -3.31 -1.58
CA LYS A 105 -11.95 -2.63 -2.81
C LYS A 105 -13.08 -2.50 -3.84
N LYS A 106 -14.29 -2.23 -3.35
CA LYS A 106 -15.51 -2.07 -4.18
C LYS A 106 -15.83 -0.59 -4.39
N SER A 107 -16.63 -0.31 -5.41
CA SER A 107 -17.18 1.03 -5.64
C SER A 107 -18.05 1.46 -4.46
N HIS A 108 -17.93 2.73 -4.03
CA HIS A 108 -18.79 3.30 -3.00
C HIS A 108 -20.28 3.25 -3.36
N THR A 109 -20.61 3.11 -4.64
CA THR A 109 -21.97 2.94 -5.17
C THR A 109 -22.67 1.64 -4.73
N VAL A 110 -21.90 0.62 -4.33
CA VAL A 110 -22.43 -0.68 -3.87
C VAL A 110 -23.24 -0.52 -2.58
N ALA A 111 -22.87 0.43 -1.72
CA ALA A 111 -23.55 0.66 -0.46
C ALA A 111 -25.01 1.09 -0.64
N GLY A 112 -25.26 2.10 -1.48
CA GLY A 112 -26.59 2.62 -1.72
C GLY A 112 -27.45 1.70 -2.58
N LYS A 113 -26.86 1.09 -3.61
CA LYS A 113 -27.61 0.28 -4.61
C LYS A 113 -27.75 -1.19 -4.27
N GLY A 114 -26.85 -1.75 -3.45
CA GLY A 114 -26.83 -3.18 -3.12
C GLY A 114 -27.04 -3.44 -1.64
N ILE A 115 -26.15 -2.88 -0.79
CA ILE A 115 -26.12 -3.20 0.66
C ILE A 115 -27.40 -2.70 1.35
N LEU A 116 -27.78 -1.45 1.14
CA LEU A 116 -28.96 -0.89 1.82
C LEU A 116 -30.26 -1.61 1.44
N PRO A 117 -30.58 -1.88 0.16
CA PRO A 117 -31.75 -2.67 -0.21
C PRO A 117 -31.74 -4.09 0.37
N ALA A 118 -30.58 -4.77 0.35
CA ALA A 118 -30.46 -6.12 0.89
C ALA A 118 -30.73 -6.15 2.41
N CYS A 119 -30.11 -5.24 3.17
CA CYS A 119 -30.35 -5.13 4.61
C CYS A 119 -31.83 -4.81 4.92
N LYS A 120 -32.48 -3.95 4.13
CA LYS A 120 -33.91 -3.64 4.28
C LYS A 120 -34.78 -4.87 4.04
N ALA A 121 -34.53 -5.63 2.99
CA ALA A 121 -35.32 -6.83 2.65
C ALA A 121 -35.21 -7.90 3.76
N ILE A 122 -34.00 -8.20 4.19
CA ILE A 122 -33.75 -9.18 5.27
C ILE A 122 -34.42 -8.75 6.57
N VAL A 123 -34.23 -7.49 6.98
CA VAL A 123 -34.81 -6.98 8.24
C VAL A 123 -36.33 -6.88 8.16
N ASN A 124 -36.90 -6.56 7.00
CA ASN A 124 -38.35 -6.54 6.83
C ASN A 124 -38.96 -7.93 7.01
N GLU A 125 -38.34 -8.96 6.46
CA GLU A 125 -38.79 -10.35 6.60
C GLU A 125 -38.62 -10.87 8.03
N MET A 126 -37.45 -10.64 8.62
CA MET A 126 -37.09 -11.22 9.92
C MET A 126 -37.69 -10.47 11.11
N LEU A 127 -37.77 -9.14 11.03
CA LEU A 127 -38.07 -8.25 12.17
C LEU A 127 -39.24 -7.29 11.89
N GLY A 128 -39.83 -7.39 10.69
CA GLY A 128 -41.00 -6.60 10.30
C GLY A 128 -40.67 -5.20 9.76
N PRO A 129 -41.71 -4.50 9.26
CA PRO A 129 -41.56 -3.24 8.52
C PRO A 129 -41.11 -2.06 9.40
N VAL A 130 -41.37 -2.10 10.71
CA VAL A 130 -40.93 -1.05 11.64
C VAL A 130 -39.40 -1.05 11.76
N ALA A 131 -38.79 -2.23 11.96
CA ALA A 131 -37.34 -2.37 12.02
C ALA A 131 -36.68 -2.01 10.68
N ALA A 132 -37.29 -2.38 9.55
CA ALA A 132 -36.78 -2.02 8.21
C ALA A 132 -36.77 -0.50 7.97
N LYS A 133 -37.77 0.23 8.48
CA LYS A 133 -37.80 1.71 8.44
C LYS A 133 -36.67 2.34 9.26
N GLU A 134 -36.26 1.73 10.37
CA GLU A 134 -35.10 2.23 11.14
C GLU A 134 -33.78 2.03 10.36
N ILE A 135 -33.60 0.89 9.69
CA ILE A 135 -32.43 0.66 8.81
C ILE A 135 -32.38 1.65 7.65
N ALA A 136 -33.55 2.07 7.13
CA ALA A 136 -33.62 3.08 6.08
C ALA A 136 -33.03 4.44 6.46
N LYS A 137 -32.89 4.73 7.77
CA LYS A 137 -32.30 5.97 8.27
C LYS A 137 -30.77 5.95 8.25
N VAL A 138 -30.13 4.80 8.03
CA VAL A 138 -28.67 4.72 7.91
C VAL A 138 -28.22 5.41 6.61
N PRO A 139 -27.39 6.46 6.67
CA PRO A 139 -27.05 7.24 5.49
C PRO A 139 -25.99 6.49 4.66
N LEU A 140 -26.42 5.74 3.65
CA LEU A 140 -25.55 4.95 2.77
C LEU A 140 -25.54 5.45 1.32
N SER A 141 -25.89 6.72 1.07
CA SER A 141 -25.79 7.28 -0.28
C SER A 141 -24.34 7.30 -0.77
N ASP A 142 -24.16 7.19 -2.08
CA ASP A 142 -22.85 7.13 -2.74
C ASP A 142 -21.92 8.27 -2.28
N ASN A 143 -22.43 9.50 -2.22
CA ASN A 143 -21.71 10.68 -1.70
C ASN A 143 -21.37 10.58 -0.22
N THR A 144 -22.26 9.99 0.60
CA THR A 144 -22.02 9.81 2.03
C THR A 144 -20.89 8.82 2.26
N ILE A 145 -20.91 7.69 1.55
CA ILE A 145 -19.89 6.65 1.70
C ILE A 145 -18.55 7.14 1.17
N SER A 146 -18.53 7.83 0.02
CA SER A 146 -17.33 8.48 -0.47
C SER A 146 -16.75 9.45 0.57
N ARG A 147 -17.57 10.34 1.15
CA ARG A 147 -17.09 11.29 2.15
C ARG A 147 -16.53 10.59 3.39
N ARG A 148 -17.18 9.53 3.86
CA ARG A 148 -16.72 8.77 5.03
C ARG A 148 -15.40 8.05 4.78
N ILE A 149 -15.22 7.51 3.57
CA ILE A 149 -13.94 6.94 3.15
C ILE A 149 -12.85 8.01 3.17
N ASP A 150 -13.13 9.21 2.66
CA ASP A 150 -12.18 10.32 2.70
C ASP A 150 -11.88 10.79 4.14
N GLU A 151 -12.88 10.90 5.01
CA GLU A 151 -12.72 11.24 6.43
C GLU A 151 -11.87 10.20 7.18
N MET A 152 -12.15 8.89 6.98
CA MET A 152 -11.35 7.81 7.57
C MET A 152 -9.92 7.80 7.02
N SER A 153 -9.74 8.06 5.72
CA SER A 153 -8.42 8.16 5.10
C SER A 153 -7.61 9.31 5.69
N ALA A 154 -8.23 10.47 5.92
CA ALA A 154 -7.57 11.62 6.52
C ALA A 154 -7.18 11.36 8.00
N ASP A 155 -8.03 10.67 8.76
CA ASP A 155 -7.72 10.24 10.12
C ASP A 155 -6.52 9.28 10.17
N ILE A 156 -6.50 8.26 9.30
CA ILE A 156 -5.38 7.32 9.18
C ILE A 156 -4.09 8.05 8.79
N GLU A 157 -4.16 8.96 7.82
CA GLU A 157 -3.02 9.78 7.40
C GLU A 157 -2.47 10.60 8.57
N SER A 158 -3.33 11.25 9.36
CA SER A 158 -2.92 12.00 10.55
C SER A 158 -2.19 11.11 11.56
N VAL A 159 -2.76 9.94 11.88
CA VAL A 159 -2.16 8.99 12.84
C VAL A 159 -0.80 8.47 12.35
N VAL A 160 -0.68 8.16 11.06
CA VAL A 160 0.60 7.71 10.48
C VAL A 160 1.65 8.82 10.58
N LEU A 161 1.29 10.05 10.22
CA LEU A 161 2.19 11.20 10.31
C LEU A 161 2.62 11.49 11.75
N ASP A 162 1.70 11.38 12.73
CA ASP A 162 2.03 11.50 14.16
C ASP A 162 3.07 10.47 14.59
N LYS A 163 2.90 9.21 14.20
CA LYS A 163 3.84 8.13 14.55
C LYS A 163 5.21 8.33 13.89
N ILE A 164 5.27 8.77 12.63
CA ILE A 164 6.54 9.08 11.96
C ILE A 164 7.27 10.21 12.68
N ARG A 165 6.54 11.25 13.12
CA ARG A 165 7.12 12.36 13.89
C ARG A 165 7.71 11.88 15.22
N ILE A 166 7.02 10.99 15.92
CA ILE A 166 7.51 10.38 17.16
C ILE A 166 8.76 9.52 16.90
N SER A 167 8.74 8.72 15.83
CA SER A 167 9.87 7.85 15.45
C SER A 167 11.13 8.63 15.07
N ASN A 168 10.98 9.88 14.64
CA ASN A 168 12.03 10.78 14.15
C ASN A 168 12.82 10.28 12.91
N LYS A 169 12.82 8.99 12.58
CA LYS A 169 13.50 8.41 11.42
C LYS A 169 12.54 7.56 10.62
N PHE A 170 12.61 7.66 9.30
CA PHE A 170 11.77 6.87 8.40
C PHE A 170 12.49 6.54 7.10
N ALA A 171 12.04 5.49 6.43
CA ALA A 171 12.47 5.11 5.10
C ALA A 171 11.30 5.25 4.12
N LEU A 172 11.60 5.59 2.87
CA LEU A 172 10.61 5.69 1.81
C LEU A 172 10.82 4.64 0.73
N GLN A 173 9.72 4.23 0.12
CA GLN A 173 9.68 3.47 -1.10
C GLN A 173 8.83 4.23 -2.09
N LEU A 174 9.37 4.53 -3.27
CA LEU A 174 8.72 5.35 -4.29
C LEU A 174 8.72 4.61 -5.61
N ASP A 175 7.59 4.68 -6.29
CA ASP A 175 7.46 4.16 -7.65
C ASP A 175 6.47 5.00 -8.45
N GLU A 176 6.73 5.10 -9.75
CA GLU A 176 5.90 5.85 -10.69
C GLU A 176 5.29 4.89 -11.70
N SER A 177 3.99 5.02 -11.92
CA SER A 177 3.31 4.23 -12.94
C SER A 177 2.28 5.07 -13.67
N THR A 178 2.16 4.83 -14.97
CA THR A 178 1.11 5.44 -15.80
C THR A 178 -0.17 4.65 -15.67
N ASP A 179 -1.25 5.31 -15.26
CA ASP A 179 -2.54 4.67 -15.12
C ASP A 179 -3.24 4.42 -16.48
N ILE A 180 -4.34 3.66 -16.45
CA ILE A 180 -5.14 3.33 -17.64
C ILE A 180 -5.73 4.55 -18.37
N SER A 181 -5.70 5.72 -17.75
CA SER A 181 -6.16 7.00 -18.30
C SER A 181 -5.01 7.84 -18.84
N GLY A 182 -3.78 7.29 -18.90
CA GLY A 182 -2.58 7.96 -19.40
C GLY A 182 -1.96 8.97 -18.43
N HIS A 183 -2.41 9.02 -17.17
CA HIS A 183 -1.85 9.94 -16.18
C HIS A 183 -0.79 9.23 -15.33
N ALA A 184 0.39 9.84 -15.20
CA ALA A 184 1.43 9.36 -14.31
C ALA A 184 1.02 9.55 -12.83
N GLN A 185 1.18 8.50 -12.04
CA GLN A 185 0.89 8.49 -10.61
C GLN A 185 2.17 8.13 -9.86
N LEU A 186 2.54 8.97 -8.90
CA LEU A 186 3.61 8.71 -7.95
C LEU A 186 3.01 8.13 -6.68
N LEU A 187 3.53 6.97 -6.26
CA LEU A 187 3.09 6.27 -5.07
C LEU A 187 4.24 6.11 -4.08
N ALA A 188 3.96 6.42 -2.82
CA ALA A 188 4.91 6.30 -1.72
C ALA A 188 4.39 5.37 -0.62
N ASN A 189 5.25 4.46 -0.17
CA ASN A 189 5.11 3.77 1.11
C ASN A 189 6.21 4.26 2.06
N VAL A 190 5.96 4.14 3.36
CA VAL A 190 6.86 4.55 4.43
C VAL A 190 7.10 3.42 5.41
N ARG A 191 8.33 3.33 5.92
CA ARG A 191 8.70 2.45 7.03
C ARG A 191 9.24 3.29 8.19
N PHE A 192 8.74 3.06 9.40
CA PHE A 192 9.11 3.81 10.60
C PHE A 192 8.97 2.92 11.84
N VAL A 193 9.54 3.35 12.97
CA VAL A 193 9.41 2.64 14.25
C VAL A 193 8.12 3.07 14.94
N ASP A 194 7.30 2.11 15.38
CA ASP A 194 6.08 2.37 16.15
C ASP A 194 6.04 1.46 17.38
N GLY A 195 6.53 1.98 18.50
CA GLY A 195 6.68 1.22 19.73
C GLY A 195 7.78 0.17 19.59
N ASP A 196 7.39 -1.11 19.62
CA ASP A 196 8.26 -2.29 19.64
C ASP A 196 8.36 -3.02 18.29
N LYS A 197 7.84 -2.40 17.21
CA LYS A 197 7.90 -2.94 15.85
C LYS A 197 8.27 -1.88 14.83
N ILE A 198 8.91 -2.33 13.75
CA ILE A 198 9.03 -1.52 12.54
C ILE A 198 7.74 -1.74 11.72
N ARG A 199 7.05 -0.65 11.36
CA ARG A 199 5.79 -0.71 10.61
C ARG A 199 5.93 -0.14 9.20
N GLU A 200 5.17 -0.75 8.30
CA GLU A 200 5.04 -0.34 6.90
C GLU A 200 3.63 0.16 6.63
N ASN A 201 3.53 1.37 6.11
CA ASN A 201 2.26 1.98 5.76
C ASN A 201 2.32 2.61 4.37
N PHE A 202 1.18 2.61 3.69
CA PHE A 202 0.95 3.51 2.57
C PHE A 202 1.03 4.94 3.06
N LEU A 203 1.73 5.80 2.31
CA LEU A 203 1.89 7.20 2.65
C LEU A 203 1.02 8.07 1.74
N PHE A 204 1.26 8.03 0.42
CA PHE A 204 0.46 8.80 -0.53
C PHE A 204 0.44 8.19 -1.92
N CYS A 205 -0.55 8.62 -2.71
CA CYS A 205 -0.59 8.47 -4.17
C CYS A 205 -0.99 9.83 -4.75
N LYS A 206 -0.12 10.42 -5.59
CA LYS A 206 -0.31 11.75 -6.17
C LYS A 206 -0.10 11.70 -7.68
N ALA A 207 -0.96 12.37 -8.42
CA ALA A 207 -0.78 12.53 -9.86
C ALA A 207 0.41 13.45 -10.14
N LEU A 208 1.18 13.12 -11.18
CA LEU A 208 2.22 13.99 -11.74
C LEU A 208 1.61 14.70 -12.97
N PRO A 209 1.24 15.99 -12.87
CA PRO A 209 0.45 16.67 -13.89
C PRO A 209 1.22 16.99 -15.17
N GLY A 210 2.55 16.99 -15.12
CA GLY A 210 3.42 17.36 -16.24
C GLY A 210 4.36 16.22 -16.64
N LYS A 211 5.63 16.34 -16.22
CA LYS A 211 6.71 15.42 -16.61
C LYS A 211 7.05 14.47 -15.46
N THR A 212 7.50 13.27 -15.77
CA THR A 212 8.01 12.28 -14.80
C THR A 212 9.51 12.46 -14.52
N THR A 213 9.96 13.72 -14.40
CA THR A 213 11.39 13.99 -14.11
C THR A 213 11.69 13.84 -12.63
N GLY A 214 12.95 13.56 -12.29
CA GLY A 214 13.40 13.48 -10.89
C GLY A 214 13.14 14.76 -10.09
N GLU A 215 13.13 15.92 -10.76
CA GLU A 215 12.75 17.20 -10.17
C GLU A 215 11.28 17.27 -9.77
N GLU A 216 10.38 16.83 -10.65
CA GLU A 216 8.95 16.86 -10.36
C GLU A 216 8.60 15.86 -9.26
N ILE A 217 9.19 14.67 -9.30
CA ILE A 217 9.03 13.65 -8.25
C ILE A 217 9.54 14.19 -6.91
N PHE A 218 10.69 14.86 -6.90
CA PHE A 218 11.24 15.48 -5.69
C PHE A 218 10.34 16.59 -5.16
N ARG A 219 9.83 17.45 -6.04
CA ARG A 219 8.91 18.54 -5.69
C ARG A 219 7.63 18.01 -5.05
N VAL A 220 6.93 17.09 -5.71
CA VAL A 220 5.66 16.52 -5.21
C VAL A 220 5.87 15.79 -3.88
N THR A 221 6.97 15.04 -3.75
CA THR A 221 7.30 14.36 -2.50
C THR A 221 7.62 15.36 -1.39
N SER A 222 8.40 16.40 -1.67
CA SER A 222 8.76 17.45 -0.70
C SER A 222 7.54 18.24 -0.24
N GLU A 223 6.67 18.67 -1.17
CA GLU A 223 5.41 19.35 -0.84
C GLU A 223 4.51 18.49 0.07
N TYR A 224 4.52 17.17 -0.09
CA TYR A 224 3.80 16.25 0.78
C TYR A 224 4.45 16.17 2.18
N LEU A 225 5.76 15.95 2.24
CA LEU A 225 6.50 15.87 3.50
C LEU A 225 6.39 17.17 4.30
N GLU A 226 6.51 18.32 3.66
CA GLU A 226 6.38 19.65 4.29
C GLU A 226 4.98 19.85 4.90
N LYS A 227 3.92 19.45 4.20
CA LYS A 227 2.55 19.47 4.73
C LYS A 227 2.39 18.55 5.95
N GLY A 228 3.10 17.42 5.95
CA GLY A 228 3.15 16.48 7.08
C GLY A 228 4.12 16.88 8.20
N VAL A 229 4.83 18.01 8.07
CA VAL A 229 5.89 18.45 9.00
C VAL A 229 6.99 17.40 9.14
N LEU A 230 7.33 16.73 8.02
CA LEU A 230 8.40 15.75 7.91
C LEU A 230 9.61 16.37 7.21
N LYS A 231 10.79 15.97 7.65
CA LYS A 231 12.07 16.53 7.23
C LYS A 231 12.90 15.49 6.47
N TRP A 232 13.59 15.92 5.41
CA TRP A 232 14.44 15.03 4.61
C TRP A 232 15.65 14.51 5.41
N GLU A 233 16.15 15.28 6.37
CA GLU A 233 17.22 14.94 7.32
C GLU A 233 16.85 13.74 8.21
N ASN A 234 15.55 13.45 8.31
CA ASN A 234 15.00 12.33 9.05
C ASN A 234 14.69 11.12 8.16
N CYS A 235 14.75 11.28 6.83
CA CYS A 235 14.60 10.19 5.88
C CYS A 235 15.93 9.43 5.78
N THR A 236 15.99 8.22 6.32
CA THR A 236 17.23 7.41 6.38
C THR A 236 17.54 6.74 5.05
N SER A 237 16.52 6.40 4.28
CA SER A 237 16.70 5.74 2.99
C SER A 237 15.51 5.94 2.06
N VAL A 238 15.78 5.81 0.76
CA VAL A 238 14.76 5.81 -0.29
C VAL A 238 15.02 4.68 -1.30
N CYS A 239 14.02 3.83 -1.52
CA CYS A 239 14.05 2.78 -2.54
C CYS A 239 13.24 3.17 -3.78
N THR A 240 13.80 2.98 -4.97
CA THR A 240 13.17 3.31 -6.27
C THR A 240 13.44 2.25 -7.35
N ASP A 241 12.68 2.27 -8.44
CA ASP A 241 12.78 1.36 -9.60
C ASP A 241 14.09 1.47 -10.41
N GLY A 242 14.85 2.55 -10.18
CA GLY A 242 16.10 2.86 -10.87
C GLY A 242 15.95 3.43 -12.27
N ALA A 243 14.78 3.97 -12.62
CA ALA A 243 14.64 4.76 -13.85
C ALA A 243 15.60 5.95 -13.86
N ALA A 244 15.95 6.45 -15.05
CA ALA A 244 16.88 7.58 -15.19
C ALA A 244 16.43 8.84 -14.40
N ALA A 245 15.11 9.05 -14.28
CA ALA A 245 14.53 10.09 -13.45
C ALA A 245 14.82 9.91 -11.95
N MET A 246 15.01 8.68 -11.48
CA MET A 246 15.30 8.35 -10.08
C MET A 246 16.81 8.39 -9.78
N VAL A 247 17.62 7.72 -10.60
CA VAL A 247 19.06 7.48 -10.33
C VAL A 247 20.01 8.44 -11.05
N GLY A 248 19.50 9.37 -11.86
CA GLY A 248 20.33 10.35 -12.57
C GLY A 248 21.27 11.10 -11.63
N ARG A 249 22.57 11.13 -11.96
CA ARG A 249 23.63 11.66 -11.06
C ARG A 249 23.45 13.14 -10.70
N THR A 250 22.90 13.94 -11.62
CA THR A 250 22.78 15.40 -11.47
C THR A 250 21.33 15.86 -11.33
N LYS A 251 20.41 15.24 -12.08
CA LYS A 251 19.00 15.65 -12.15
C LYS A 251 18.03 14.58 -11.63
N GLY A 252 18.56 13.48 -11.09
CA GLY A 252 17.75 12.40 -10.56
C GLY A 252 17.10 12.80 -9.25
N PHE A 253 15.99 12.14 -8.92
CA PHE A 253 15.34 12.30 -7.62
C PHE A 253 16.34 12.01 -6.48
N GLY A 254 17.10 10.91 -6.57
CA GLY A 254 18.06 10.52 -5.53
C GLY A 254 19.18 11.54 -5.32
N SER A 255 19.67 12.20 -6.38
CA SER A 255 20.70 13.24 -6.24
C SER A 255 20.15 14.46 -5.49
N ARG A 256 18.90 14.85 -5.76
CA ARG A 256 18.23 15.97 -5.08
C ARG A 256 17.92 15.67 -3.62
N VAL A 257 17.54 14.42 -3.28
CA VAL A 257 17.39 14.02 -1.88
C VAL A 257 18.74 14.10 -1.15
N LYS A 258 19.83 13.68 -1.79
CA LYS A 258 21.19 13.79 -1.22
C LYS A 258 21.65 15.23 -0.97
N GLU A 259 21.15 16.20 -1.74
CA GLU A 259 21.40 17.63 -1.45
C GLU A 259 20.74 18.09 -0.14
N LYS A 260 19.63 17.45 0.28
CA LYS A 260 18.94 17.75 1.54
C LYS A 260 19.43 16.89 2.71
N ASN A 261 19.77 15.65 2.44
CA ASN A 261 20.31 14.71 3.41
C ASN A 261 21.45 13.90 2.76
N PRO A 262 22.72 14.31 2.94
CA PRO A 262 23.88 13.62 2.35
C PRO A 262 24.01 12.15 2.77
N ASP A 263 23.53 11.81 3.97
CA ASP A 263 23.64 10.49 4.59
C ASP A 263 22.51 9.53 4.17
N VAL A 264 21.55 9.99 3.36
CA VAL A 264 20.44 9.16 2.89
C VAL A 264 20.95 7.99 2.04
N LEU A 265 20.50 6.79 2.37
CA LEU A 265 20.76 5.60 1.56
C LEU A 265 19.78 5.56 0.38
N ILE A 266 20.28 5.62 -0.85
CA ILE A 266 19.47 5.44 -2.06
C ILE A 266 19.63 4.01 -2.55
N THR A 267 18.54 3.25 -2.51
CA THR A 267 18.50 1.85 -2.94
C THR A 267 17.82 1.73 -4.29
N HIS A 268 18.48 1.05 -5.23
CA HIS A 268 17.83 0.58 -6.46
C HIS A 268 17.15 -0.75 -6.16
N CYS A 269 15.83 -0.81 -6.38
CA CYS A 269 14.98 -1.96 -6.13
C CYS A 269 15.60 -3.28 -6.64
N PHE A 270 15.70 -4.25 -5.73
CA PHE A 270 16.30 -5.56 -6.03
C PHE A 270 15.49 -6.32 -7.08
N LEU A 271 14.16 -6.18 -7.12
CA LEU A 271 13.31 -6.80 -8.13
C LEU A 271 13.60 -6.26 -9.53
N HIS A 272 13.72 -4.93 -9.65
CA HIS A 272 14.07 -4.27 -10.91
C HIS A 272 15.50 -4.64 -11.35
N ARG A 273 16.47 -4.66 -10.44
CA ARG A 273 17.84 -5.14 -10.74
C ARG A 273 17.88 -6.59 -11.17
N LYS A 274 17.14 -7.47 -10.48
CA LYS A 274 17.00 -8.88 -10.85
C LYS A 274 16.32 -9.05 -12.21
N ALA A 275 15.36 -8.20 -12.56
CA ALA A 275 14.75 -8.19 -13.88
C ALA A 275 15.76 -7.83 -14.99
N LEU A 276 16.76 -6.98 -14.70
CA LEU A 276 17.86 -6.72 -15.63
C LEU A 276 18.77 -7.94 -15.82
N VAL A 277 19.01 -8.71 -14.76
CA VAL A 277 19.75 -9.99 -14.85
C VAL A 277 18.99 -11.00 -15.72
N ALA A 278 17.67 -11.13 -15.52
CA ALA A 278 16.86 -12.09 -16.27
C ALA A 278 16.77 -11.82 -17.78
N LYS A 279 17.12 -10.60 -18.23
CA LYS A 279 17.10 -10.22 -19.65
C LYS A 279 18.32 -10.67 -20.44
N THR A 280 19.34 -11.24 -19.79
CA THR A 280 20.57 -11.66 -20.48
C THR A 280 20.46 -13.11 -20.92
N LEU A 281 20.25 -13.34 -22.22
CA LEU A 281 20.25 -14.67 -22.83
C LEU A 281 21.39 -14.79 -23.86
N PRO A 282 22.03 -15.97 -23.99
CA PRO A 282 23.00 -16.22 -25.05
C PRO A 282 22.31 -16.26 -26.42
N ALA A 283 23.07 -15.99 -27.49
CA ALA A 283 22.59 -16.00 -28.86
C ALA A 283 21.90 -17.31 -29.28
N ASP A 284 22.28 -18.42 -28.64
CA ASP A 284 21.72 -19.76 -28.87
C ASP A 284 20.29 -19.93 -28.32
N LEU A 285 19.87 -19.10 -27.36
CA LEU A 285 18.57 -19.17 -26.68
C LEU A 285 17.61 -18.02 -27.03
N VAL A 286 18.14 -16.90 -27.53
CA VAL A 286 17.32 -15.74 -27.95
C VAL A 286 16.30 -16.13 -29.04
N PRO A 287 16.67 -16.84 -30.13
CA PRO A 287 15.71 -17.22 -31.17
C PRO A 287 14.58 -18.11 -30.63
N VAL A 288 14.89 -19.03 -29.72
CA VAL A 288 13.89 -19.91 -29.09
C VAL A 288 12.89 -19.08 -28.28
N LEU A 289 13.36 -18.09 -27.51
CA LEU A 289 12.46 -17.20 -26.78
C LEU A 289 11.60 -16.34 -27.72
N ASP A 290 12.21 -15.79 -28.77
CA ASP A 290 11.49 -14.97 -29.77
C ASP A 290 10.42 -15.78 -30.49
N ASP A 291 10.72 -17.03 -30.89
CA ASP A 291 9.75 -17.96 -31.47
C ASP A 291 8.56 -18.18 -30.53
N VAL A 292 8.81 -18.43 -29.25
CA VAL A 292 7.74 -18.61 -28.23
C VAL A 292 6.91 -17.35 -28.07
N VAL A 293 7.54 -16.17 -28.05
CA VAL A 293 6.82 -14.89 -27.98
C VAL A 293 5.95 -14.69 -29.22
N HIS A 294 6.46 -14.98 -30.42
CA HIS A 294 5.70 -14.92 -31.65
C HIS A 294 4.54 -15.93 -31.67
N MET A 295 4.76 -17.16 -31.21
CA MET A 295 3.72 -18.17 -31.04
C MET A 295 2.62 -17.68 -30.08
N ALA A 296 3.00 -17.14 -28.92
CA ALA A 296 2.06 -16.60 -27.95
C ALA A 296 1.26 -15.41 -28.52
N ASN A 297 1.91 -14.51 -29.26
CA ASN A 297 1.27 -13.40 -29.95
C ASN A 297 0.34 -13.87 -31.07
N PHE A 298 0.71 -14.91 -31.81
CA PHE A 298 -0.15 -15.52 -32.83
C PHE A 298 -1.43 -16.10 -32.21
N VAL A 299 -1.32 -16.83 -31.10
CA VAL A 299 -2.48 -17.34 -30.35
C VAL A 299 -3.33 -16.18 -29.84
N LYS A 300 -2.72 -15.14 -29.26
CA LYS A 300 -3.41 -13.97 -28.72
C LYS A 300 -3.96 -13.01 -29.78
N SER A 301 -3.50 -13.09 -31.03
CA SER A 301 -3.86 -12.16 -32.11
C SER A 301 -5.37 -12.15 -32.41
N ARG A 302 -6.06 -13.27 -32.15
CA ARG A 302 -7.49 -13.41 -32.37
C ARG A 302 -8.17 -14.00 -31.14
N PRO A 303 -9.23 -13.38 -30.60
CA PRO A 303 -10.01 -13.93 -29.48
C PRO A 303 -10.58 -15.32 -29.74
N VAL A 304 -10.79 -15.68 -31.01
CA VAL A 304 -11.20 -17.04 -31.41
C VAL A 304 -10.07 -18.04 -31.18
N LYS A 305 -8.83 -17.72 -31.58
CA LYS A 305 -7.66 -18.61 -31.38
C LYS A 305 -7.36 -18.83 -29.89
N SER A 306 -7.42 -17.78 -29.07
CA SER A 306 -7.28 -17.91 -27.61
C SER A 306 -8.35 -18.81 -26.99
N ARG A 307 -9.61 -18.73 -27.45
CA ARG A 307 -10.71 -19.57 -26.95
C ARG A 307 -10.57 -21.02 -27.41
N ILE A 308 -10.17 -21.24 -28.67
CA ILE A 308 -9.93 -22.59 -29.20
C ILE A 308 -8.76 -23.24 -28.47
N PHE A 309 -7.64 -22.52 -28.26
CA PHE A 309 -6.50 -23.02 -27.49
C PHE A 309 -6.89 -23.34 -26.04
N ALA A 310 -7.69 -22.49 -25.38
CA ALA A 310 -8.22 -22.72 -24.05
C ALA A 310 -9.11 -23.98 -23.97
N ALA A 311 -10.02 -24.16 -24.93
CA ALA A 311 -10.90 -25.32 -25.01
C ALA A 311 -10.10 -26.61 -25.27
N LEU A 312 -9.08 -26.56 -26.13
CA LEU A 312 -8.18 -27.68 -26.41
C LEU A 312 -7.42 -28.10 -25.14
N CYS A 313 -6.89 -27.13 -24.38
CA CYS A 313 -6.25 -27.39 -23.09
C CYS A 313 -7.22 -28.00 -22.06
N GLU A 314 -8.48 -27.59 -22.04
CA GLU A 314 -9.51 -28.04 -21.10
C GLU A 314 -10.02 -29.46 -21.40
N GLU A 315 -10.28 -29.78 -22.68
CA GLU A 315 -10.69 -31.13 -23.11
C GLU A 315 -9.61 -32.19 -22.82
N MET A 316 -8.36 -31.76 -22.65
CA MET A 316 -7.21 -32.63 -22.58
C MET A 316 -6.51 -32.61 -21.22
N GLY A 317 -7.16 -32.00 -20.22
CA GLY A 317 -6.76 -32.08 -18.81
C GLY A 317 -5.54 -31.24 -18.43
N ALA A 318 -5.16 -30.23 -19.21
CA ALA A 318 -4.05 -29.35 -18.86
C ALA A 318 -4.42 -28.48 -17.64
N GLU A 319 -3.50 -28.33 -16.69
CA GLU A 319 -3.71 -27.52 -15.46
C GLU A 319 -3.96 -26.03 -15.74
N HIS A 320 -3.61 -25.54 -16.94
CA HIS A 320 -3.77 -24.13 -17.32
C HIS A 320 -4.66 -23.97 -18.56
N LYS A 321 -5.80 -23.28 -18.38
CA LYS A 321 -6.82 -22.99 -19.41
C LYS A 321 -6.55 -21.71 -20.22
N ALA A 322 -5.45 -21.04 -19.96
CA ALA A 322 -4.93 -19.89 -20.69
C ALA A 322 -3.40 -19.95 -20.65
N LEU A 323 -2.71 -19.28 -21.58
CA LEU A 323 -1.25 -19.11 -21.55
C LEU A 323 -0.82 -18.39 -20.24
N LEU A 324 -0.64 -19.20 -19.21
CA LEU A 324 0.08 -18.93 -17.97
C LEU A 324 1.28 -19.87 -18.02
N PHE A 325 2.46 -19.31 -17.81
CA PHE A 325 3.73 -20.01 -17.83
C PHE A 325 3.72 -21.11 -16.76
N HIS A 326 3.45 -22.35 -17.14
CA HIS A 326 3.98 -23.62 -16.58
C HIS A 326 3.41 -24.80 -17.43
N THR A 327 4.17 -25.88 -17.52
CA THR A 327 4.15 -26.92 -18.57
C THR A 327 3.05 -27.99 -18.49
N GLU A 328 2.58 -28.46 -19.66
CA GLU A 328 2.22 -29.86 -20.07
C GLU A 328 1.44 -29.82 -21.41
N VAL A 329 1.98 -29.21 -22.48
CA VAL A 329 1.18 -28.88 -23.70
C VAL A 329 1.99 -29.00 -25.01
N ARG A 330 2.98 -29.91 -25.10
CA ARG A 330 3.79 -30.06 -26.34
C ARG A 330 2.93 -30.51 -27.53
N TRP A 331 2.16 -31.58 -27.35
CA TRP A 331 1.32 -32.18 -28.40
C TRP A 331 0.09 -31.34 -28.75
N LEU A 332 -0.52 -30.70 -27.75
CA LEU A 332 -1.62 -29.74 -27.87
C LEU A 332 -1.25 -28.54 -28.73
N SER A 333 -0.12 -27.90 -28.41
CA SER A 333 0.37 -26.75 -29.16
C SER A 333 0.76 -27.15 -30.58
N HIS A 334 1.35 -28.34 -30.75
CA HIS A 334 1.69 -28.86 -32.08
C HIS A 334 0.43 -29.14 -32.90
N MET A 335 -0.56 -29.85 -32.37
CA MET A 335 -1.81 -30.15 -33.07
C MET A 335 -2.60 -28.88 -33.42
N PHE A 336 -2.69 -27.91 -32.51
CA PHE A 336 -3.31 -26.61 -32.77
C PHE A 336 -2.61 -25.86 -33.90
N LEU A 337 -1.28 -25.75 -33.83
CA LEU A 337 -0.49 -25.01 -34.82
C LEU A 337 -0.46 -25.72 -36.18
N THR A 338 -0.45 -27.05 -36.20
CA THR A 338 -0.57 -27.85 -37.43
C THR A 338 -1.94 -27.65 -38.08
N ASN A 339 -3.03 -27.68 -37.29
CA ASN A 339 -4.38 -27.43 -37.80
C ASN A 339 -4.58 -25.98 -38.27
N GLU A 340 -3.88 -25.02 -37.68
CA GLU A 340 -3.85 -23.62 -38.12
C GLU A 340 -2.89 -23.38 -39.31
N GLY A 341 -2.20 -24.41 -39.82
CA GLY A 341 -1.26 -24.33 -40.94
C GLY A 341 -0.01 -23.50 -40.65
N SER A 342 0.41 -23.42 -39.39
CA SER A 342 1.51 -22.57 -38.94
C SER A 342 2.86 -23.29 -38.99
N ASP A 343 3.88 -22.60 -39.49
CA ASP A 343 5.26 -23.11 -39.51
C ASP A 343 5.84 -23.39 -38.10
N TYR A 344 5.25 -22.82 -37.05
CA TYR A 344 5.63 -23.09 -35.65
C TYR A 344 5.43 -24.56 -35.24
N ALA A 345 4.57 -25.31 -35.94
CA ALA A 345 4.43 -26.75 -35.74
C ALA A 345 5.75 -27.49 -35.96
N LYS A 346 6.57 -27.05 -36.93
CA LYS A 346 7.88 -27.64 -37.25
C LYS A 346 8.88 -27.45 -36.12
N LEU A 347 8.81 -26.34 -35.38
CA LEU A 347 9.67 -26.08 -34.22
C LEU A 347 9.37 -27.05 -33.07
N LEU A 348 8.09 -27.32 -32.81
CA LEU A 348 7.66 -28.25 -31.77
C LEU A 348 8.00 -29.72 -32.08
N ALA A 349 8.24 -30.03 -33.36
CA ALA A 349 8.75 -31.32 -33.81
C ALA A 349 10.29 -31.43 -33.70
N CYS A 350 11.00 -30.32 -33.49
CA CYS A 350 12.45 -30.33 -33.31
C CYS A 350 12.81 -30.58 -31.84
N ASP A 351 13.41 -31.73 -31.55
CA ASP A 351 13.77 -32.12 -30.18
C ASP A 351 14.83 -31.20 -29.58
N GLU A 352 15.81 -30.75 -30.37
CA GLU A 352 16.84 -29.82 -29.91
C GLU A 352 16.26 -28.44 -29.52
N TRP A 353 15.29 -27.94 -30.31
CA TRP A 353 14.57 -26.69 -29.99
C TRP A 353 13.74 -26.86 -28.71
N CYS A 354 13.06 -28.00 -28.57
CA CYS A 354 12.24 -28.28 -27.39
C CYS A 354 13.08 -28.47 -26.12
N ALA A 355 14.28 -29.05 -26.20
CA ALA A 355 15.21 -29.16 -25.08
C ALA A 355 15.71 -27.78 -24.62
N ARG A 356 16.02 -26.87 -25.56
CA ARG A 356 16.34 -25.46 -25.25
C ARG A 356 15.15 -24.72 -24.61
N LEU A 357 13.93 -24.97 -25.09
CA LEU A 357 12.71 -24.42 -24.50
C LEU A 357 12.48 -24.94 -23.07
N ALA A 358 12.71 -26.24 -22.83
CA ALA A 358 12.59 -26.85 -21.52
C ALA A 358 13.55 -26.17 -20.52
N TYR A 359 14.79 -25.91 -20.94
CA TYR A 359 15.75 -25.15 -20.15
C TYR A 359 15.30 -23.72 -19.85
N LEU A 360 14.79 -22.99 -20.86
CA LEU A 360 14.25 -21.64 -20.66
C LEU A 360 13.11 -21.64 -19.64
N ALA A 361 12.22 -22.63 -19.68
CA ALA A 361 11.15 -22.76 -18.71
C ALA A 361 11.68 -23.01 -17.29
N ASP A 362 12.64 -23.92 -17.13
CA ASP A 362 13.25 -24.23 -15.83
C ASP A 362 14.01 -23.02 -15.24
N ILE A 363 14.86 -22.35 -16.03
CA ILE A 363 15.63 -21.20 -15.50
C ILE A 363 14.73 -20.00 -15.18
N PHE A 364 13.68 -19.75 -15.96
CA PHE A 364 12.71 -18.71 -15.63
C PHE A 364 11.88 -19.06 -14.40
N TYR A 365 11.57 -20.33 -14.17
CA TYR A 365 10.96 -20.78 -12.93
C TYR A 365 11.84 -20.43 -11.72
N HIS A 366 13.12 -20.82 -11.74
CA HIS A 366 14.08 -20.52 -10.67
C HIS A 366 14.24 -19.02 -10.43
N LEU A 367 14.32 -18.23 -11.50
CA LEU A 367 14.36 -16.77 -11.43
C LEU A 367 13.06 -16.18 -10.87
N ASN A 368 11.91 -16.80 -11.13
CA ASN A 368 10.62 -16.39 -10.57
C ASN A 368 10.50 -16.77 -9.09
N GLU A 369 10.96 -17.95 -8.67
CA GLU A 369 11.03 -18.35 -7.25
C GLU A 369 11.84 -17.31 -6.45
N LEU A 370 13.01 -16.92 -6.96
CA LEU A 370 13.81 -15.85 -6.34
C LEU A 370 13.05 -14.53 -6.25
N ASN A 371 12.33 -14.13 -7.30
CA ASN A 371 11.50 -12.92 -7.32
C ASN A 371 10.43 -12.97 -6.22
N THR A 372 9.63 -14.04 -6.19
CA THR A 372 8.57 -14.24 -5.19
C THR A 372 9.13 -14.25 -3.77
N ARG A 373 10.31 -14.85 -3.55
CA ARG A 373 10.94 -14.85 -2.23
C ARG A 373 11.38 -13.47 -1.74
N MET A 374 11.67 -12.53 -2.63
CA MET A 374 12.00 -11.13 -2.27
C MET A 374 10.76 -10.21 -2.21
N GLN A 375 9.57 -10.73 -2.50
CA GLN A 375 8.31 -10.02 -2.37
C GLN A 375 7.71 -10.27 -0.99
N GLY A 376 7.05 -9.26 -0.44
CA GLY A 376 6.39 -9.35 0.87
C GLY A 376 6.59 -8.11 1.72
N ARG A 377 5.90 -8.11 2.87
CA ARG A 377 6.14 -7.16 3.96
C ARG A 377 7.39 -7.55 4.74
N ASN A 378 8.00 -6.60 5.41
CA ASN A 378 9.18 -6.77 6.28
C ASN A 378 10.48 -7.18 5.55
N GLU A 379 10.46 -7.23 4.21
CA GLU A 379 11.66 -7.46 3.42
C GLU A 379 12.64 -6.29 3.58
N ASN A 380 13.91 -6.59 3.88
CA ASN A 380 14.95 -5.58 4.07
C ASN A 380 16.21 -5.93 3.27
N LEU A 381 17.21 -5.04 3.35
CA LEU A 381 18.45 -5.21 2.61
C LEU A 381 19.19 -6.50 2.97
N LEU A 382 19.21 -6.88 4.25
CA LEU A 382 19.90 -8.08 4.72
C LEU A 382 19.26 -9.34 4.12
N THR A 383 17.94 -9.49 4.28
CA THR A 383 17.21 -10.67 3.82
C THR A 383 17.22 -10.80 2.30
N SER A 384 17.13 -9.68 1.57
CA SER A 384 17.16 -9.69 0.10
C SER A 384 18.55 -10.02 -0.41
N THR A 385 19.61 -9.50 0.21
CA THR A 385 20.99 -9.86 -0.12
C THR A 385 21.23 -11.36 0.09
N ASP A 386 20.76 -11.93 1.21
CA ASP A 386 20.95 -13.36 1.51
C ASP A 386 20.27 -14.25 0.45
N LYS A 387 19.08 -13.85 -0.03
CA LYS A 387 18.36 -14.55 -1.10
C LYS A 387 19.11 -14.48 -2.44
N ILE A 388 19.64 -13.31 -2.80
CA ILE A 388 20.45 -13.13 -4.01
C ILE A 388 21.73 -13.97 -3.93
N ASN A 389 22.45 -13.90 -2.82
CA ASN A 389 23.69 -14.65 -2.61
C ASN A 389 23.44 -16.16 -2.62
N GLY A 390 22.40 -16.62 -1.93
CA GLY A 390 22.00 -18.03 -1.96
C GLY A 390 21.65 -18.52 -3.37
N PHE A 391 20.95 -17.71 -4.17
CA PHE A 391 20.68 -18.06 -5.57
C PHE A 391 21.96 -18.07 -6.42
N ARG A 392 22.85 -17.10 -6.23
CA ARG A 392 24.15 -17.07 -6.91
C ARG A 392 24.97 -18.32 -6.63
N SER A 393 25.04 -18.75 -5.36
CA SER A 393 25.72 -20.00 -5.00
C SER A 393 25.05 -21.24 -5.61
N LYS A 394 23.71 -21.26 -5.72
CA LYS A 394 23.00 -22.31 -6.47
C LYS A 394 23.41 -22.31 -7.95
N VAL A 395 23.47 -21.15 -8.61
CA VAL A 395 23.89 -21.04 -10.01
C VAL A 395 25.33 -21.55 -10.23
N GLN A 396 26.25 -21.27 -9.30
CA GLN A 396 27.61 -21.81 -9.34
C GLN A 396 27.64 -23.33 -9.18
N LEU A 397 26.86 -23.86 -8.23
CA LEU A 397 26.70 -25.30 -8.03
C LEU A 397 26.11 -25.97 -9.27
N TRP A 398 25.08 -25.38 -9.87
CA TRP A 398 24.44 -25.92 -11.08
C TRP A 398 25.39 -25.96 -12.28
N GLN A 399 26.29 -24.98 -12.43
CA GLN A 399 27.34 -25.04 -13.47
C GLN A 399 28.18 -26.31 -13.33
N GLN A 400 28.69 -26.59 -12.12
CA GLN A 400 29.50 -27.79 -11.85
C GLN A 400 28.72 -29.09 -12.13
N HIS A 401 27.45 -29.14 -11.75
CA HIS A 401 26.61 -30.31 -12.02
C HIS A 401 26.33 -30.50 -13.51
N VAL A 402 26.04 -29.45 -14.25
CA VAL A 402 25.81 -29.53 -15.71
C VAL A 402 27.07 -29.98 -16.43
N GLU A 403 28.25 -29.49 -16.02
CA GLU A 403 29.55 -29.95 -16.55
C GLU A 403 29.78 -31.45 -16.31
N SER A 404 29.25 -31.99 -15.20
CA SER A 404 29.27 -33.43 -14.90
C SER A 404 28.13 -34.22 -15.57
N GLY A 405 27.26 -33.58 -16.35
CA GLY A 405 26.11 -34.19 -17.02
C GLY A 405 24.85 -34.36 -16.16
N ASN A 406 24.85 -33.86 -14.91
CA ASN A 406 23.68 -33.88 -14.03
C ASN A 406 22.78 -32.66 -14.31
N LEU A 407 21.51 -32.91 -14.67
CA LEU A 407 20.48 -31.90 -14.97
C LEU A 407 19.30 -31.92 -13.98
N GLU A 408 19.43 -32.54 -12.80
CA GLU A 408 18.33 -32.70 -11.82
C GLU A 408 17.71 -31.38 -11.36
N MET A 409 18.50 -30.30 -11.33
CA MET A 409 18.01 -28.96 -10.99
C MET A 409 17.08 -28.36 -12.04
N PHE A 410 17.04 -28.93 -13.24
CA PHE A 410 16.22 -28.50 -14.37
C PHE A 410 15.29 -29.67 -14.78
N PRO A 411 14.19 -29.93 -14.05
CA PRO A 411 13.39 -31.13 -14.22
C PRO A 411 12.80 -31.30 -15.62
N LEU A 412 12.42 -30.20 -16.29
CA LEU A 412 11.91 -30.26 -17.65
C LEU A 412 13.03 -30.60 -18.62
N THR A 413 14.20 -30.00 -18.44
CA THR A 413 15.41 -30.24 -19.25
C THR A 413 15.94 -31.66 -19.05
N ASN A 414 15.86 -32.20 -17.84
CA ASN A 414 16.32 -33.55 -17.51
C ASN A 414 15.60 -34.64 -18.30
N LYS A 415 14.34 -34.40 -18.72
CA LYS A 415 13.59 -35.29 -19.62
C LYS A 415 14.19 -35.40 -21.03
N TRP A 416 15.15 -34.56 -21.36
CA TRP A 416 15.83 -34.51 -22.65
C TRP A 416 17.30 -34.95 -22.57
N GLN A 417 17.69 -35.62 -21.49
CA GLN A 417 19.06 -36.11 -21.31
C GLN A 417 19.54 -37.01 -22.46
N ASP A 418 18.64 -37.68 -23.17
CA ASP A 418 18.98 -38.54 -24.32
C ASP A 418 19.24 -37.76 -25.62
N VAL A 419 18.96 -36.44 -25.67
CA VAL A 419 19.08 -35.59 -26.85
C VAL A 419 20.25 -34.62 -26.71
N ASN A 420 21.35 -34.90 -27.42
CA ASN A 420 22.51 -34.02 -27.60
C ASN A 420 22.96 -33.28 -26.31
N THR A 421 23.10 -34.05 -25.23
CA THR A 421 23.30 -33.56 -23.85
C THR A 421 24.54 -32.69 -23.71
N ALA A 422 25.62 -33.01 -24.46
CA ALA A 422 26.88 -32.27 -24.39
C ALA A 422 26.73 -30.84 -24.94
N ALA A 423 26.17 -30.68 -26.14
CA ALA A 423 25.96 -29.36 -26.74
C ALA A 423 24.95 -28.53 -25.95
N LEU A 424 23.88 -29.16 -25.43
CA LEU A 424 22.91 -28.48 -24.56
C LEU A 424 23.57 -28.06 -23.24
N GLY A 425 24.38 -28.92 -22.64
CA GLY A 425 25.13 -28.64 -21.41
C GLY A 425 26.06 -27.44 -21.56
N GLU A 426 26.82 -27.35 -22.66
CA GLU A 426 27.66 -26.19 -22.96
C GLU A 426 26.87 -24.89 -23.04
N ILE A 427 25.70 -24.91 -23.70
CA ILE A 427 24.80 -23.75 -23.79
C ILE A 427 24.29 -23.36 -22.40
N ILE A 428 23.92 -24.33 -21.57
CA ILE A 428 23.42 -24.11 -20.21
C ILE A 428 24.51 -23.49 -19.34
N VAL A 429 25.72 -24.06 -19.31
CA VAL A 429 26.86 -23.54 -18.53
C VAL A 429 27.21 -22.11 -18.97
N LYS A 430 27.33 -21.88 -20.29
CA LYS A 430 27.56 -20.55 -20.87
C LYS A 430 26.48 -19.56 -20.46
N HIS A 431 25.21 -19.98 -20.45
CA HIS A 431 24.13 -19.15 -19.95
C HIS A 431 24.33 -18.87 -18.47
N LEU A 432 24.43 -19.87 -17.59
CA LEU A 432 24.48 -19.72 -16.13
C LEU A 432 25.60 -18.79 -15.64
N LYS A 433 26.75 -18.79 -16.31
CA LYS A 433 27.84 -17.84 -16.03
C LYS A 433 27.40 -16.39 -16.19
N THR A 434 26.53 -16.10 -17.16
CA THR A 434 26.07 -14.73 -17.46
C THR A 434 25.21 -14.14 -16.32
N PRO A 435 24.12 -14.79 -15.83
CA PRO A 435 23.41 -14.33 -14.64
C PRO A 435 24.30 -14.24 -13.41
N GLU A 436 25.26 -15.15 -13.20
CA GLU A 436 26.17 -15.08 -12.05
C GLU A 436 27.03 -13.80 -12.07
N GLU A 437 27.68 -13.51 -13.20
CA GLU A 437 28.48 -12.30 -13.40
C GLU A 437 27.61 -11.03 -13.28
N LYS A 438 26.42 -11.05 -13.88
CA LYS A 438 25.48 -9.93 -13.82
C LYS A 438 24.94 -9.71 -12.41
N MET A 439 24.65 -10.76 -11.65
CA MET A 439 24.30 -10.63 -10.23
C MET A 439 25.46 -10.03 -9.44
N SER A 440 26.69 -10.49 -9.68
CA SER A 440 27.87 -9.91 -9.04
C SER A 440 28.02 -8.42 -9.35
N PHE A 441 27.82 -8.02 -10.60
CA PHE A 441 27.87 -6.63 -11.02
C PHE A 441 26.74 -5.79 -10.42
N TYR A 442 25.49 -6.21 -10.61
CA TYR A 442 24.30 -5.51 -10.15
C TYR A 442 24.08 -5.62 -8.63
N PHE A 443 24.80 -6.43 -7.89
CA PHE A 443 24.67 -6.49 -6.42
C PHE A 443 26.02 -6.32 -5.71
N SER A 444 27.05 -5.84 -6.42
CA SER A 444 28.40 -5.56 -5.88
C SER A 444 28.39 -4.64 -4.66
N SER A 445 27.47 -3.67 -4.62
CA SER A 445 27.29 -2.74 -3.51
C SER A 445 26.51 -3.32 -2.32
N ALA A 446 26.06 -4.57 -2.41
CA ALA A 446 25.18 -5.19 -1.42
C ALA A 446 25.91 -6.14 -0.46
N SER A 447 27.25 -6.07 -0.34
CA SER A 447 27.95 -6.86 0.67
C SER A 447 27.50 -6.43 2.07
N THR A 448 26.85 -7.35 2.78
CA THR A 448 26.30 -7.12 4.13
C THR A 448 27.03 -7.93 5.20
N GLU A 449 28.19 -8.51 4.89
CA GLU A 449 28.97 -9.34 5.83
C GLU A 449 29.39 -8.53 7.06
N CYS A 450 29.71 -7.24 6.87
CA CYS A 450 30.01 -6.31 7.96
C CYS A 450 28.79 -5.99 8.86
N LEU A 451 27.61 -6.47 8.50
CA LEU A 451 26.35 -6.29 9.21
C LEU A 451 25.84 -7.60 9.82
N ASP A 452 26.62 -8.67 9.81
CA ASP A 452 26.19 -9.96 10.40
C ASP A 452 25.94 -9.87 11.90
N TRP A 453 26.57 -8.92 12.59
CA TRP A 453 26.26 -8.62 13.99
C TRP A 453 24.82 -8.11 14.17
N VAL A 454 24.16 -7.57 13.14
CA VAL A 454 22.74 -7.20 13.17
C VAL A 454 21.87 -8.46 13.09
N ARG A 455 22.27 -9.46 12.29
CA ARG A 455 21.53 -10.72 12.12
C ARG A 455 21.66 -11.63 13.33
N ASP A 456 22.89 -11.81 13.81
CA ASP A 456 23.21 -12.58 15.00
C ASP A 456 24.28 -11.84 15.81
N PRO A 457 23.86 -11.03 16.80
CA PRO A 457 24.80 -10.30 17.64
C PRO A 457 25.59 -11.23 18.59
N PHE A 458 25.12 -12.45 18.84
CA PHE A 458 25.73 -13.39 19.79
C PHE A 458 26.75 -14.33 19.15
N SER A 459 26.79 -14.41 17.81
CA SER A 459 27.81 -15.16 17.10
C SER A 459 29.20 -14.53 17.24
N SER A 460 30.18 -15.36 17.59
CA SER A 460 31.60 -14.99 17.62
C SER A 460 32.20 -14.83 16.23
N ALA A 461 31.54 -15.36 15.19
CA ALA A 461 31.95 -15.22 13.80
C ALA A 461 31.50 -13.87 13.20
N SER A 462 30.52 -13.21 13.80
CA SER A 462 30.09 -11.87 13.38
C SER A 462 31.22 -10.87 13.61
N ALA A 463 31.86 -10.44 12.51
CA ALA A 463 32.93 -9.47 12.55
C ALA A 463 32.45 -8.19 13.23
N VAL A 464 33.35 -7.55 13.99
CA VAL A 464 33.13 -6.17 14.44
C VAL A 464 32.96 -5.32 13.19
N GLY A 465 31.81 -4.65 13.05
CA GLY A 465 31.51 -3.87 11.85
C GLY A 465 32.62 -2.84 11.62
N LYS A 466 33.17 -2.79 10.40
CA LYS A 466 34.27 -1.87 10.04
C LYS A 466 33.93 -0.39 10.32
N ASP A 467 32.64 -0.06 10.32
CA ASP A 467 32.12 1.28 10.54
C ASP A 467 31.59 1.51 11.97
N MET A 468 31.92 0.63 12.93
CA MET A 468 31.49 0.78 14.33
C MET A 468 32.43 1.68 15.13
N THR A 469 31.86 2.60 15.90
CA THR A 469 32.59 3.40 16.89
C THR A 469 33.00 2.55 18.08
N LEU A 470 34.01 2.96 18.85
CA LEU A 470 34.45 2.23 20.05
C LEU A 470 33.28 1.93 21.01
N GLN A 471 32.42 2.92 21.25
CA GLN A 471 31.26 2.76 22.13
C GLN A 471 30.27 1.70 21.62
N GLU A 472 30.04 1.64 20.30
CA GLU A 472 29.19 0.59 19.72
C GLU A 472 29.84 -0.80 19.87
N GLN A 473 31.17 -0.89 19.77
CA GLN A 473 31.91 -2.14 19.96
C GLN A 473 31.87 -2.63 21.41
N GLU A 474 32.00 -1.71 22.37
CA GLU A 474 31.85 -1.99 23.80
C GLU A 474 30.43 -2.50 24.10
N GLN A 475 29.40 -1.80 23.61
CA GLN A 475 28.00 -2.23 23.75
C GLN A 475 27.75 -3.62 23.13
N LEU A 476 28.32 -3.91 21.97
CA LEU A 476 28.17 -5.23 21.34
C LEU A 476 28.87 -6.32 22.17
N THR A 477 30.01 -6.00 22.76
CA THR A 477 30.77 -6.93 23.62
C THR A 477 29.99 -7.25 24.90
N GLU A 478 29.39 -6.25 25.54
CA GLU A 478 28.54 -6.44 26.71
C GLU A 478 27.26 -7.21 26.39
N LEU A 479 26.55 -6.82 25.32
CA LEU A 479 25.33 -7.48 24.86
C LEU A 479 25.56 -8.97 24.63
N ARG A 480 26.69 -9.35 24.02
CA ARG A 480 27.08 -10.75 23.79
C ARG A 480 27.16 -11.60 25.06
N GLN A 481 27.51 -10.99 26.20
CA GLN A 481 27.57 -11.69 27.48
C GLN A 481 26.20 -11.77 28.18
N GLY A 482 25.21 -11.01 27.70
CA GLY A 482 23.86 -10.95 28.26
C GLY A 482 23.04 -12.22 27.99
N ARG A 483 23.04 -13.18 28.93
CA ARG A 483 22.26 -14.44 28.79
C ARG A 483 20.76 -14.21 28.66
N GLY A 484 20.20 -13.22 29.38
CA GLY A 484 18.78 -12.86 29.27
C GLY A 484 18.42 -12.35 27.88
N LEU A 485 19.27 -11.50 27.30
CA LEU A 485 19.10 -10.99 25.94
C LEU A 485 19.21 -12.11 24.91
N LYS A 486 20.13 -13.06 25.09
CA LYS A 486 20.26 -14.22 24.22
C LYS A 486 19.02 -15.10 24.21
N LEU A 487 18.39 -15.31 25.36
CA LEU A 487 17.11 -16.03 25.46
C LEU A 487 16.00 -15.24 24.73
N SER A 488 15.89 -13.94 25.00
CA SER A 488 14.89 -13.09 24.34
C SER A 488 15.06 -13.01 22.82
N PHE A 489 16.31 -13.04 22.33
CA PHE A 489 16.62 -13.03 20.90
C PHE A 489 16.07 -14.26 20.18
N ALA A 490 16.06 -15.42 20.84
CA ALA A 490 15.50 -16.64 20.26
C ALA A 490 13.97 -16.59 20.10
N ASP A 491 13.29 -15.78 20.93
CA ASP A 491 11.84 -15.71 21.00
C ASP A 491 11.23 -14.51 20.26
N LEU A 492 12.05 -13.52 19.89
CA LEU A 492 11.60 -12.26 19.28
C LEU A 492 11.95 -12.17 17.79
N PRO A 493 11.07 -11.53 16.97
CA PRO A 493 11.47 -11.04 15.67
C PRO A 493 12.67 -10.10 15.76
N LEU A 494 13.51 -10.08 14.72
CA LEU A 494 14.78 -9.37 14.72
C LEU A 494 14.64 -7.87 15.02
N ASP A 495 13.65 -7.20 14.43
CA ASP A 495 13.38 -5.78 14.66
C ASP A 495 12.90 -5.52 16.08
N SER A 496 11.98 -6.35 16.60
CA SER A 496 11.50 -6.26 17.98
C SER A 496 12.60 -6.50 19.00
N PHE A 497 13.54 -7.43 18.74
CA PHE A 497 14.71 -7.63 19.59
C PHE A 497 15.57 -6.36 19.67
N TRP A 498 15.93 -5.78 18.53
CA TRP A 498 16.76 -4.57 18.52
C TRP A 498 16.06 -3.38 19.16
N LEU A 499 14.74 -3.24 18.97
CA LEU A 499 13.94 -2.21 19.64
C LEU A 499 13.89 -2.40 21.16
N ALA A 500 13.82 -3.64 21.64
CA ALA A 500 13.90 -3.94 23.07
C ALA A 500 15.31 -3.65 23.63
N ALA A 501 16.35 -4.09 22.90
CA ALA A 501 17.75 -3.89 23.27
C ALA A 501 18.14 -2.40 23.34
N ALA A 502 17.44 -1.51 22.61
CA ALA A 502 17.69 -0.07 22.64
C ALA A 502 17.53 0.57 24.03
N LYS A 503 16.84 -0.07 24.97
CA LYS A 503 16.73 0.40 26.36
C LYS A 503 18.05 0.29 27.13
N GLU A 504 18.86 -0.72 26.82
CA GLU A 504 20.13 -1.01 27.50
C GLU A 504 21.32 -0.59 26.62
N PHE A 505 21.23 -0.78 25.30
CA PHE A 505 22.30 -0.54 24.32
C PHE A 505 21.82 0.42 23.21
N PRO A 506 21.50 1.68 23.52
CA PRO A 506 20.83 2.60 22.60
C PRO A 506 21.63 2.90 21.33
N MET A 507 22.96 3.02 21.42
CA MET A 507 23.79 3.38 20.25
C MET A 507 23.88 2.22 19.27
N LEU A 508 24.21 1.03 19.79
CA LEU A 508 24.27 -0.20 19.01
C LEU A 508 22.92 -0.55 18.38
N ALA A 509 21.86 -0.53 19.19
CA ALA A 509 20.52 -0.86 18.73
C ALA A 509 20.01 0.12 17.67
N ASN A 510 20.26 1.43 17.83
CA ASN A 510 19.90 2.42 16.82
C ASN A 510 20.60 2.14 15.49
N LYS A 511 21.90 1.76 15.50
CA LYS A 511 22.62 1.38 14.28
C LYS A 511 22.01 0.14 13.62
N ALA A 512 21.61 -0.86 14.41
CA ALA A 512 20.91 -2.04 13.91
C ALA A 512 19.55 -1.69 13.31
N ILE A 513 18.74 -0.89 14.00
CA ILE A 513 17.41 -0.44 13.52
C ILE A 513 17.56 0.34 12.21
N LEU A 514 18.54 1.24 12.10
CA LEU A 514 18.83 1.99 10.87
C LEU A 514 19.29 1.09 9.71
N THR A 515 19.82 -0.10 10.02
CA THR A 515 20.17 -1.12 9.03
C THR A 515 18.94 -1.92 8.55
N LEU A 516 17.95 -2.11 9.41
CA LEU A 516 16.71 -2.86 9.13
C LEU A 516 15.61 -1.99 8.50
N LEU A 517 15.63 -0.68 8.76
CA LEU A 517 14.63 0.27 8.28
C LEU A 517 14.54 0.40 6.74
N PRO A 518 15.63 0.33 5.97
CA PRO A 518 15.58 0.50 4.52
C PRO A 518 14.79 -0.57 3.77
N PHE A 519 14.02 -0.13 2.77
CA PHE A 519 13.40 -1.01 1.79
C PHE A 519 14.45 -1.52 0.79
N SER A 520 14.38 -2.82 0.49
CA SER A 520 15.17 -3.44 -0.59
C SER A 520 14.43 -3.49 -1.93
N THR A 521 13.09 -3.44 -1.93
CA THR A 521 12.25 -3.56 -3.12
C THR A 521 11.18 -2.48 -3.20
N THR A 522 10.60 -2.31 -4.40
CA THR A 522 9.43 -1.47 -4.67
C THR A 522 8.11 -2.26 -4.63
N TYR A 523 8.11 -3.46 -4.05
CA TYR A 523 6.97 -4.39 -4.07
C TYR A 523 5.67 -3.78 -3.51
N LEU A 524 5.74 -3.07 -2.38
CA LEU A 524 4.53 -2.45 -1.80
C LEU A 524 3.89 -1.40 -2.73
N CYS A 525 4.67 -0.78 -3.60
CA CYS A 525 4.14 0.15 -4.59
C CYS A 525 3.44 -0.61 -5.72
N GLU A 526 4.04 -1.70 -6.22
CA GLU A 526 3.45 -2.58 -7.23
C GLU A 526 2.10 -3.17 -6.77
N VAL A 527 2.01 -3.61 -5.52
CA VAL A 527 0.76 -4.10 -4.90
C VAL A 527 -0.29 -2.99 -4.83
N SER A 528 0.14 -1.78 -4.49
CA SER A 528 -0.75 -0.63 -4.37
C SER A 528 -1.25 -0.15 -5.74
N PHE A 529 -0.40 -0.14 -6.76
CA PHE A 529 -0.77 0.14 -8.15
C PHE A 529 -1.72 -0.92 -8.73
N SER A 530 -1.48 -2.19 -8.43
CA SER A 530 -2.39 -3.28 -8.82
C SER A 530 -3.79 -3.08 -8.23
N SER A 531 -3.85 -2.67 -6.95
CA SER A 531 -5.11 -2.34 -6.27
C SER A 531 -5.80 -1.12 -6.90
N LEU A 532 -5.04 -0.05 -7.19
CA LEU A 532 -5.56 1.15 -7.87
C LEU A 532 -6.14 0.81 -9.25
N THR A 533 -5.44 -0.01 -10.01
CA THR A 533 -5.85 -0.45 -11.36
C THR A 533 -7.14 -1.27 -11.31
N ALA A 534 -7.27 -2.18 -10.35
CA ALA A 534 -8.49 -2.96 -10.16
C ALA A 534 -9.71 -2.07 -9.83
N VAL A 535 -9.51 -1.02 -9.01
CA VAL A 535 -10.56 -0.05 -8.68
C VAL A 535 -10.95 0.79 -9.90
N LYS A 536 -9.98 1.29 -10.68
CA LYS A 536 -10.27 2.10 -11.89
C LYS A 536 -10.94 1.28 -13.00
N THR A 537 -10.47 0.05 -13.26
CA THR A 537 -10.96 -0.79 -14.37
C THR A 537 -12.41 -1.25 -14.17
N LYS A 538 -12.82 -1.56 -12.92
CA LYS A 538 -14.19 -2.01 -12.60
C LYS A 538 -15.23 -0.88 -12.67
N ASN A 539 -14.82 0.38 -12.55
CA ASN A 539 -15.71 1.54 -12.48
C ASN A 539 -15.98 2.23 -13.83
N ARG A 540 -15.57 1.64 -14.96
CA ARG A 540 -15.69 2.20 -16.32
C ARG A 540 -17.12 2.47 -16.82
N LYS A 541 -18.16 2.30 -16.00
CA LYS A 541 -19.58 2.59 -16.35
C LYS A 541 -20.17 3.87 -15.75
N THR A 542 -19.43 4.67 -14.98
CA THR A 542 -19.89 6.00 -14.52
C THR A 542 -18.69 6.92 -14.28
N GLU A 543 -18.59 8.00 -15.05
CA GLU A 543 -17.52 9.00 -15.02
C GLU A 543 -17.49 9.87 -13.73
N SER A 544 -16.40 10.64 -13.60
CA SER A 544 -16.15 11.78 -12.69
C SER A 544 -15.58 11.55 -11.28
N CYS A 545 -15.01 10.38 -10.97
CA CYS A 545 -14.20 10.23 -9.75
C CYS A 545 -12.72 10.42 -10.08
N GLY A 546 -12.20 11.65 -9.90
CA GLY A 546 -10.77 11.91 -9.87
C GLY A 546 -10.09 10.91 -8.94
N GLY A 547 -9.02 10.26 -9.44
CA GLY A 547 -8.37 9.09 -8.84
C GLY A 547 -8.06 9.24 -7.35
N ARG A 548 -9.03 8.87 -6.50
CA ARG A 548 -8.93 9.07 -5.06
C ARG A 548 -8.15 7.93 -4.44
N ALA A 549 -6.93 8.25 -4.01
CA ALA A 549 -6.06 7.40 -3.20
C ALA A 549 -6.73 6.89 -1.92
N SER A 550 -7.76 7.58 -1.42
CA SER A 550 -8.53 7.22 -0.22
C SER A 550 -9.27 5.89 -0.31
N CYS A 551 -9.49 5.34 -1.53
CA CYS A 551 -10.05 3.99 -1.70
C CYS A 551 -8.99 2.88 -1.57
N VAL A 552 -7.70 3.23 -1.55
CA VAL A 552 -6.59 2.33 -1.25
C VAL A 552 -6.31 2.43 0.24
N ILE A 553 -7.27 1.99 1.06
CA ILE A 553 -7.05 1.86 2.51
C ILE A 553 -6.28 0.55 2.70
N PRO A 554 -5.00 0.56 3.13
CA PRO A 554 -4.37 -0.67 3.58
C PRO A 554 -5.03 -1.10 4.88
N GLU A 555 -5.12 -2.41 5.08
CA GLU A 555 -5.56 -3.02 6.34
C GLU A 555 -4.92 -2.29 7.53
N ARG A 556 -5.74 -1.92 8.54
CA ARG A 556 -5.21 -1.69 9.89
C ARG A 556 -4.38 -2.93 10.21
N SER A 557 -3.12 -2.73 10.56
CA SER A 557 -2.26 -3.79 11.05
C SER A 557 -2.80 -4.28 12.40
N ASP A 558 -3.82 -5.12 12.36
CA ASP A 558 -4.22 -5.95 13.49
C ASP A 558 -3.34 -7.20 13.44
N THR A 559 -2.09 -7.04 13.88
CA THR A 559 -1.19 -8.00 14.59
C THR A 559 0.18 -7.36 14.84
#